data_AF-A0A518I345-F1
#
_entry.id   AF-A0A518I345-F1
#
_cell.length_a   1.000
_cell.length_b   1.000
_cell.length_c   1.000
_cell.angle_alpha   90.00
_cell.angle_beta   90.00
_cell.angle_gamma   90.00
#
_symmetry.space_group_name_H-M   'P 1'
#
loop_
_entity.id
_entity.type
_entity.pdbx_description
1 polymer ?
#
loop_
_entity_poly.entity_id
_entity_poly.type
_entity_poly.pdbx_seq_one_letter_code
_entity_poly.pdbx_strand_id
1 'polypeptide(L)'
;MNYTCSRAYEVESEIPQDMPQIREEIDKEYRDLHIDLLLVRGKLSPSLLQVLGKRVGVPLNYMFISSATATLVEDLADWGGVRIVA
;
A
#
# COMPACT_ATOMS: atom_id res chain seq x y z
N MET A 1 -5.78 1.91 -15.90
CA MET A 1 -6.52 1.93 -14.61
C MET A 1 -5.46 2.03 -13.53
N ASN A 2 -5.53 3.02 -12.64
CA ASN A 2 -4.42 3.31 -11.72
C ASN A 2 -4.71 2.70 -10.35
N TYR A 3 -3.76 1.93 -9.83
CA TYR A 3 -3.84 1.31 -8.51
C TYR A 3 -2.66 1.79 -7.67
N THR A 4 -2.90 2.02 -6.38
CA THR A 4 -1.84 2.44 -5.46
C THR A 4 -1.58 1.34 -4.45
N CYS A 5 -0.35 0.83 -4.43
CA CYS A 5 0.15 -0.10 -3.43
C CYS A 5 0.94 0.67 -2.38
N SER A 6 0.45 0.71 -1.14
CA SER A 6 1.15 1.38 -0.04
C SER A 6 1.69 0.36 0.96
N ARG A 7 2.98 0.44 1.29
CA ARG A 7 3.57 -0.36 2.37
C ARG A 7 3.87 0.52 3.57
N ALA A 8 3.26 0.21 4.70
CA ALA A 8 3.56 0.85 5.97
C ALA A 8 4.71 0.10 6.67
N TYR A 9 5.83 0.78 6.94
CA TYR A 9 7.02 0.23 7.58
C TYR A 9 7.43 1.06 8.80
N GLU A 10 8.03 0.42 9.80
CA GLU A 10 8.55 1.15 10.98
C GLU A 10 10.07 1.31 10.91
N VAL A 11 10.76 0.33 10.30
CA VAL A 11 12.22 0.31 10.13
C VAL A 11 12.59 0.19 8.65
N GLU A 12 13.54 1.01 8.17
CA GLU A 12 13.94 1.02 6.75
C GLU A 12 14.54 -0.31 6.27
N SER A 13 15.11 -1.11 7.17
CA SER A 13 15.60 -2.47 6.85
C SER A 13 14.49 -3.46 6.51
N GLU A 14 13.21 -3.11 6.74
CA GLU A 14 12.05 -3.92 6.35
C GLU A 14 11.67 -3.70 4.88
N ILE A 15 12.29 -2.74 4.19
CA ILE A 15 12.06 -2.49 2.77
C ILE A 15 12.88 -3.54 1.98
N PRO A 16 12.23 -4.43 1.20
CA PRO A 16 12.93 -5.39 0.37
C PRO A 16 13.81 -4.67 -0.67
N GLN A 17 15.08 -5.06 -0.78
CA GLN A 17 16.03 -4.40 -1.69
C GLN A 17 15.80 -4.70 -3.17
N ASP A 18 15.04 -5.75 -3.44
CA ASP A 18 14.59 -6.25 -4.74
C ASP A 18 13.32 -5.55 -5.27
N MET A 19 12.75 -4.62 -4.51
CA MET A 19 11.57 -3.84 -4.91
C MET A 19 11.70 -3.14 -6.27
N PRO A 20 12.84 -2.51 -6.64
CA PRO A 20 12.99 -1.90 -7.96
C PRO A 20 12.87 -2.91 -9.11
N GLN A 21 13.46 -4.10 -8.95
CA GLN A 21 13.42 -5.16 -9.96
C GLN A 21 12.01 -5.72 -10.12
N ILE A 22 11.32 -5.98 -9.00
CA ILE A 22 9.93 -6.47 -9.01
C ILE A 22 9.01 -5.45 -9.69
N ARG A 23 9.23 -4.14 -9.45
CA ARG A 23 8.48 -3.08 -10.13
C ARG A 23 8.69 -3.12 -11.65
N GLU A 24 9.93 -3.21 -12.11
CA GLU A 24 10.23 -3.25 -13.54
C GLU A 24 9.60 -4.46 -14.24
N GLU A 25 9.57 -5.61 -13.58
CA GLU A 25 8.90 -6.83 -14.09
C GLU A 25 7.38 -6.62 -14.23
N ILE A 26 6.73 -6.02 -13.22
CA ILE A 26 5.30 -5.72 -13.24
C ILE A 26 4.98 -4.70 -14.34
N ASP A 27 5.75 -3.61 -14.45
CA ASP A 27 5.56 -2.57 -15.49
C ASP A 27 5.71 -3.17 -16.90
N LYS A 28 6.58 -4.17 -17.07
CA LYS A 28 6.79 -4.87 -18.35
C LYS A 28 5.63 -5.81 -18.70
N GLU A 29 5.13 -6.55 -17.71
CA GLU A 29 4.10 -7.58 -17.91
C GLU A 29 2.69 -6.97 -18.00
N TYR A 30 2.44 -5.87 -17.28
CA TYR A 30 1.15 -5.18 -17.23
C TYR A 30 1.24 -3.74 -17.77
N ARG A 31 1.50 -3.61 -19.07
CA ARG A 31 1.76 -2.32 -19.75
C ARG A 31 0.64 -1.27 -19.61
N ASP A 32 -0.61 -1.70 -19.44
CA ASP A 32 -1.78 -0.82 -19.30
C ASP A 32 -2.17 -0.55 -17.82
N LEU A 33 -1.44 -1.16 -16.89
CA LEU A 33 -1.64 -1.04 -15.46
C LEU A 33 -0.56 -0.13 -14.87
N HIS A 34 -0.97 0.94 -14.20
CA HIS A 34 -0.04 1.80 -13.48
C HIS A 34 -0.18 1.51 -11.99
N ILE A 35 0.89 1.00 -11.37
CA ILE A 35 0.95 0.73 -9.94
C ILE A 35 1.90 1.71 -9.26
N ASP A 36 1.35 2.57 -8.41
CA ASP A 36 2.15 3.46 -7.56
C ASP A 36 2.57 2.73 -6.29
N LEU A 37 3.88 2.55 -6.07
CA LEU A 37 4.41 2.02 -4.81
C LEU A 37 4.75 3.17 -3.85
N LEU A 38 4.05 3.23 -2.72
CA LEU A 38 4.30 4.21 -1.66
C LEU A 38 4.85 3.53 -0.42
N LEU A 39 6.08 3.88 -0.04
CA LEU A 39 6.66 3.47 1.24
C LEU A 39 6.33 4.53 2.27
N VAL A 40 5.55 4.17 3.28
CA VAL A 40 5.10 5.09 4.33
C VAL A 40 5.66 4.66 5.66
N ARG A 41 6.42 5.54 6.29
CA ARG A 41 6.95 5.28 7.62
C ARG A 41 5.87 5.55 8.67
N GLY A 42 5.49 4.52 9.43
CA GLY A 42 4.53 4.64 10.53
C GLY A 42 3.69 3.38 10.74
N LYS A 43 2.89 3.40 11.82
CA LYS A 43 2.02 2.28 12.18
C LYS A 43 0.74 2.28 11.35
N LEU A 44 0.37 1.12 10.84
CA LEU A 44 -0.86 0.91 10.08
C LEU A 44 -2.08 1.26 10.95
N SER A 45 -2.90 2.22 10.50
CA SER A 45 -4.09 2.69 11.21
C SER A 45 -5.10 3.34 10.25
N PRO A 46 -6.41 3.35 10.55
CA PRO A 46 -7.42 3.96 9.69
C PRO A 46 -7.18 5.46 9.42
N SER A 47 -6.68 6.19 10.42
CA SER A 47 -6.33 7.60 10.29
C SER A 47 -5.17 7.83 9.32
N LEU A 48 -4.14 6.97 9.35
CA LEU A 48 -3.04 7.01 8.38
C LEU A 48 -3.57 6.81 6.96
N LEU A 49 -4.51 5.88 6.76
CA LEU A 49 -5.08 5.60 5.45
C LEU A 49 -5.88 6.77 4.91
N GLN A 50 -6.72 7.39 5.74
CA GLN A 50 -7.47 8.60 5.38
C GLN A 50 -6.55 9.73 4.90
N VAL A 51 -5.41 9.94 5.58
CA VAL A 51 -4.41 10.93 5.18
C VAL A 51 -3.75 10.53 3.86
N LEU A 52 -3.39 9.26 3.70
CA LEU A 52 -2.81 8.70 2.47
C LEU A 52 -3.72 8.89 1.26
N GLY A 53 -4.98 8.47 1.36
CA GLY A 53 -5.96 8.60 0.27
C GLY A 53 -6.15 10.05 -0.16
N LYS A 54 -6.23 10.99 0.79
CA LYS A 54 -6.30 12.44 0.49
C LYS A 54 -5.04 12.97 -0.18
N ARG A 55 -3.86 12.51 0.25
CA ARG A 55 -2.56 12.98 -0.25
C ARG A 55 -2.28 12.49 -1.67
N VAL A 56 -2.67 11.26 -1.97
CA VAL A 56 -2.44 10.61 -3.27
C VAL A 56 -3.59 10.92 -4.24
N GLY A 57 -4.76 11.34 -3.73
CA GLY A 57 -5.95 11.60 -4.54
C GLY A 57 -6.67 10.34 -5.00
N VAL A 58 -6.42 9.21 -4.34
CA VAL A 58 -6.98 7.89 -4.68
C VAL A 58 -7.94 7.45 -3.57
N PRO A 59 -9.18 7.05 -3.89
CA PRO A 59 -10.11 6.53 -2.90
C PRO A 59 -9.60 5.22 -2.28
N LEU A 60 -9.88 5.00 -0.99
CA LEU A 60 -9.32 3.88 -0.22
C LEU A 60 -9.62 2.49 -0.81
N ASN A 61 -10.77 2.31 -1.45
CA ASN A 61 -11.17 1.06 -2.11
C ASN A 61 -10.35 0.70 -3.37
N TYR A 62 -9.55 1.65 -3.88
CA TYR A 62 -8.57 1.42 -4.95
C TYR A 62 -7.14 1.21 -4.42
N MET A 63 -6.96 1.22 -3.10
CA MET A 63 -5.66 1.02 -2.47
C MET A 63 -5.47 -0.43 -1.99
N PHE A 64 -4.26 -0.92 -2.19
CA PHE A 64 -3.77 -2.16 -1.60
C PHE A 64 -2.70 -1.81 -0.58
N ILE A 65 -2.79 -2.37 0.63
CA ILE A 65 -1.88 -2.01 1.70
C ILE A 65 -1.26 -3.24 2.34
N SER A 66 0.06 -3.21 2.45
CA SER A 66 0.82 -4.26 3.14
C SER A 66 1.60 -3.67 4.32
N SER A 67 1.69 -4.43 5.42
CA SER A 67 2.48 -4.07 6.59
C SER A 67 2.81 -5.32 7.38
N ALA A 68 3.94 -5.34 8.09
CA ALA A 68 4.26 -6.41 9.04
C ALA A 68 3.20 -6.58 10.15
N THR A 69 2.44 -5.52 10.41
CA THR A 69 1.33 -5.52 11.39
C THR A 69 -0.05 -5.75 10.76
N ALA A 70 -0.13 -6.05 9.46
CA ALA A 70 -1.39 -6.24 8.76
C ALA A 70 -2.25 -7.36 9.35
N THR A 71 -1.61 -8.42 9.89
CA THR A 71 -2.29 -9.53 10.57
C THR A 71 -2.94 -9.13 11.90
N LEU A 72 -2.56 -7.98 12.46
CA LEU A 72 -3.11 -7.44 13.72
C LEU A 72 -4.31 -6.51 13.49
N VAL A 73 -4.74 -6.35 12.23
CA VAL A 73 -5.90 -5.51 11.91
C VAL A 73 -7.17 -6.27 12.27
N GLU A 74 -7.76 -5.88 13.39
CA GLU A 74 -9.10 -6.28 13.80
C GLU A 74 -10.14 -5.31 13.21
N ASP A 75 -11.27 -5.84 12.77
CA ASP A 75 -12.44 -5.12 12.27
C ASP A 75 -12.23 -4.22 11.04
N LEU A 76 -12.26 -4.83 9.85
CA LEU A 76 -12.07 -4.16 8.55
C LEU A 76 -13.16 -3.13 8.19
N ALA A 77 -14.29 -3.10 8.91
CA ALA A 77 -15.40 -2.20 8.62
C ALA A 77 -14.99 -0.71 8.70
N ASP A 78 -14.09 -0.37 9.63
CA ASP A 78 -13.62 1.00 9.86
C ASP A 78 -12.55 1.48 8.86
N TRP A 79 -12.11 0.60 7.95
CA TRP A 79 -10.96 0.83 7.07
C TRP A 79 -11.34 1.38 5.69
N GLY A 80 -12.62 1.73 5.49
CA GLY A 80 -13.08 2.43 4.27
C GLY A 80 -12.97 1.59 2.99
N GLY A 81 -13.03 0.26 3.11
CA GLY A 81 -13.01 -0.66 1.97
C GLY A 81 -11.63 -0.90 1.35
N VAL A 82 -10.55 -0.49 2.02
CA VAL A 82 -9.17 -0.79 1.61
C VAL A 82 -8.90 -2.30 1.61
N ARG A 83 -8.05 -2.76 0.69
CA ARG A 83 -7.61 -4.16 0.67
C ARG A 83 -6.28 -4.28 1.40
N ILE A 84 -6.29 -4.95 2.55
CA ILE A 84 -5.08 -5.21 3.34
C ILE A 84 -4.53 -6.59 2.94
N VAL A 85 -3.25 -6.63 2.61
CA VAL A 85 -2.52 -7.84 2.20
C VAL A 85 -1.42 -8.09 3.24
N ALA A 86 -1.57 -9.18 3.99
CA ALA A 86 -0.61 -9.65 4.98
C ALA A 86 0.48 -10.50 4.33
#